data_AF-A0A4R1LUX2-F1
#
_entry.id   AF-A0A4R1LUX2-F1
#
_cell.length_a   1.000
_cell.length_b   1.000
_cell.length_c   1.000
_cell.angle_alpha   90.00
_cell.angle_beta   90.00
_cell.angle_gamma   90.00
#
_symmetry.space_group_name_H-M   'P 1'
#
loop_
_entity.id
_entity.type
_entity.pdbx_description
1 polymer ?
#
loop_
_entity_poly.entity_id
_entity_poly.type
_entity_poly.pdbx_seq_one_letter_code
_entity_poly.pdbx_strand_id
1 'polypeptide(L)'
;MHEIEPYYRWRDDYIAAEDERSPFYNEEYNEFEYDKQIYNFLLHPQWDSFGSETLYLKVLFADYEHEYVIIEFIGEWNDAIDNDIMLLKREVIDLMIDEGINKFILIGENILNFHTSDDSYYEEWFEDIGDGWIAGVGFRDHVIAEFKDSDIDYFINLGGALNDLNWRTLNPVQVYHHVKEQIQLRLT
;
A
#
# COMPACT_ATOMS: atom_id res chain seq x y z
N MET A 1 12.19 -4.34 -22.21
CA MET A 1 11.09 -4.56 -21.25
C MET A 1 11.64 -4.12 -19.91
N HIS A 2 11.14 -3.03 -19.35
CA HIS A 2 11.55 -2.65 -18.00
C HIS A 2 10.68 -3.46 -17.05
N GLU A 3 11.26 -4.51 -16.48
CA GLU A 3 10.62 -5.35 -15.46
C GLU A 3 10.64 -4.57 -14.16
N ILE A 4 9.52 -3.92 -13.82
CA ILE A 4 9.34 -3.37 -12.49
C ILE A 4 8.74 -4.51 -11.68
N GLU A 5 9.58 -5.19 -10.90
CA GLU A 5 9.19 -6.29 -10.01
C GLU A 5 8.84 -5.76 -8.61
N PRO A 6 7.94 -6.45 -7.87
CA PRO A 6 7.75 -6.18 -6.47
C PRO A 6 9.04 -6.42 -5.67
N TYR A 7 9.21 -5.72 -4.55
CA TYR A 7 10.33 -5.93 -3.66
C TYR A 7 10.35 -7.35 -3.10
N TYR A 8 11.46 -8.06 -3.35
CA TYR A 8 11.55 -9.49 -3.07
C TYR A 8 12.41 -9.85 -1.84
N ARG A 9 13.14 -8.89 -1.24
CA ARG A 9 14.14 -9.24 -0.21
C ARG A 9 13.53 -9.69 1.12
N TRP A 10 12.25 -9.44 1.35
CA TRP A 10 11.53 -9.91 2.54
C TRP A 10 10.75 -11.21 2.31
N ARG A 11 10.88 -11.85 1.13
CA ARG A 11 10.17 -13.10 0.83
C ARG A 11 10.55 -14.26 1.76
N ASP A 12 11.76 -14.24 2.31
CA ASP A 12 12.17 -15.23 3.32
C ASP A 12 11.44 -15.02 4.67
N ASP A 13 10.91 -13.82 4.91
CA ASP A 13 10.17 -13.45 6.13
C ASP A 13 8.64 -13.58 5.96
N TYR A 14 8.10 -13.26 4.77
CA TYR A 14 6.66 -13.28 4.49
C TYR A 14 6.35 -13.43 3.00
N ILE A 15 5.34 -14.25 2.68
CA ILE A 15 4.78 -14.40 1.34
C ILE A 15 3.26 -14.39 1.44
N ALA A 16 2.61 -13.38 0.86
CA ALA A 16 1.16 -13.19 0.91
C ALA A 16 0.38 -14.41 0.40
N ALA A 17 0.83 -15.02 -0.71
CA ALA A 17 0.16 -16.17 -1.31
C ALA A 17 0.23 -17.46 -0.45
N GLU A 18 1.14 -17.53 0.53
CA GLU A 18 1.30 -18.68 1.42
C GLU A 18 0.63 -18.47 2.80
N ASP A 19 0.10 -17.27 3.05
CA ASP A 19 -0.53 -16.89 4.32
C ASP A 19 -2.05 -16.99 4.23
N GLU A 20 -2.65 -17.93 4.96
CA GLU A 20 -4.10 -18.20 5.00
C GLU A 20 -4.96 -16.98 5.39
N ARG A 21 -4.37 -15.99 6.06
CA ARG A 21 -5.02 -14.74 6.48
C ARG A 21 -4.81 -13.59 5.51
N SER A 22 -4.07 -13.81 4.43
CA SER A 22 -3.85 -12.80 3.40
C SER A 22 -5.05 -12.76 2.44
N PRO A 23 -5.46 -11.57 1.96
CA PRO A 23 -6.43 -11.49 0.87
C PRO A 23 -5.93 -12.12 -0.44
N PHE A 24 -4.62 -12.38 -0.56
CA PHE A 24 -3.99 -13.01 -1.72
C PHE A 24 -3.63 -14.49 -1.48
N TYR A 25 -4.18 -15.13 -0.45
CA TYR A 25 -3.90 -16.54 -0.17
C TYR A 25 -4.25 -17.44 -1.37
N ASN A 26 -3.34 -18.35 -1.74
CA ASN A 26 -3.43 -19.20 -2.93
C ASN A 26 -3.46 -18.47 -4.28
N GLU A 27 -3.04 -17.21 -4.35
CA GLU A 27 -2.87 -16.54 -5.63
C GLU A 27 -1.79 -17.26 -6.46
N GLU A 28 -2.15 -17.67 -7.68
CA GLU A 28 -1.25 -18.38 -8.60
C GLU A 28 -0.69 -17.40 -9.64
N TYR A 29 0.61 -17.13 -9.55
CA TYR A 29 1.28 -16.22 -10.48
C TYR A 29 1.71 -16.94 -11.77
N ASN A 30 1.37 -16.35 -12.92
CA ASN A 30 1.82 -16.85 -14.20
C ASN A 30 3.32 -16.52 -14.41
N GLU A 31 4.18 -17.53 -14.43
CA GLU A 31 5.63 -17.33 -14.60
C GLU A 31 6.07 -17.03 -16.05
N PHE A 32 5.17 -17.20 -17.03
CA PHE A 32 5.53 -17.22 -18.45
C PHE A 32 4.88 -16.11 -19.27
N GLU A 33 3.74 -15.58 -18.83
CA GLU A 33 3.00 -14.55 -19.55
C GLU A 33 2.83 -13.30 -18.68
N TYR A 34 3.06 -12.15 -19.30
CA TYR A 34 2.78 -10.86 -18.71
C TYR A 34 1.33 -10.50 -19.05
N ASP A 35 0.50 -10.41 -18.02
CA ASP A 35 -0.93 -10.12 -18.10
C ASP A 35 -1.26 -8.67 -17.70
N LYS A 36 -0.35 -7.99 -17.00
CA LYS A 36 -0.53 -6.65 -16.43
C LYS A 36 0.31 -5.59 -17.14
N GLN A 37 -0.26 -4.40 -17.31
CA GLN A 37 0.45 -3.28 -17.94
C GLN A 37 0.03 -1.93 -17.35
N ILE A 38 0.98 -0.99 -17.30
CA ILE A 38 0.73 0.42 -17.03
C ILE A 38 1.35 1.22 -18.19
N TYR A 39 0.52 2.00 -18.87
CA TYR A 39 0.86 2.65 -20.15
C TYR A 39 1.44 1.65 -21.17
N ASN A 40 2.71 1.81 -21.52
CA ASN A 40 3.44 0.96 -22.47
C ASN A 40 4.42 0.00 -21.77
N PHE A 41 4.29 -0.16 -20.44
CA PHE A 41 5.15 -1.02 -19.63
C PHE A 41 4.36 -2.23 -19.15
N LEU A 42 4.91 -3.41 -19.40
CA LEU A 42 4.40 -4.66 -18.83
C LEU A 42 4.95 -4.81 -17.42
N LEU A 43 4.09 -5.23 -16.49
CA LEU A 43 4.45 -5.41 -15.08
C LEU A 43 4.82 -6.85 -14.80
N HIS A 44 5.79 -7.06 -13.92
CA HIS A 44 6.15 -8.41 -13.51
C HIS A 44 4.91 -9.15 -12.98
N PRO A 45 4.66 -10.43 -13.35
CA PRO A 45 3.44 -11.16 -12.98
C PRO A 45 3.19 -11.32 -11.46
N GLN A 46 4.19 -10.97 -10.65
CA GLN A 46 4.18 -11.08 -9.19
C GLN A 46 3.44 -9.93 -8.50
N TRP A 47 3.08 -8.87 -9.24
CA TRP A 47 2.17 -7.85 -8.75
C TRP A 47 0.76 -8.41 -8.63
N ASP A 48 0.10 -8.12 -7.54
CA ASP A 48 -1.26 -8.56 -7.26
C ASP A 48 -2.26 -7.56 -7.86
N SER A 49 -3.31 -8.09 -8.49
CA SER A 49 -4.48 -7.30 -8.87
C SER A 49 -5.54 -7.43 -7.79
N PHE A 50 -6.25 -6.33 -7.52
CA PHE A 50 -7.38 -6.29 -6.61
C PHE A 50 -8.65 -5.74 -7.31
N GLY A 51 -8.66 -5.77 -8.65
CA GLY A 51 -9.77 -5.29 -9.47
C GLY A 51 -9.52 -3.96 -10.17
N SER A 52 -8.54 -3.15 -9.74
CA SER A 52 -8.12 -1.96 -10.49
C SER A 52 -7.39 -2.34 -11.79
N GLU A 53 -7.63 -1.56 -12.84
CA GLU A 53 -6.93 -1.70 -14.13
C GLU A 53 -5.58 -0.97 -14.15
N THR A 54 -5.43 0.06 -13.32
CA THR A 54 -4.31 1.01 -13.39
C THR A 54 -3.45 1.06 -12.13
N LEU A 55 -3.93 0.48 -11.02
CA LEU A 55 -3.20 0.31 -9.77
C LEU A 55 -3.02 -1.17 -9.42
N TYR A 56 -1.81 -1.53 -9.02
CA TYR A 56 -1.48 -2.87 -8.52
C TYR A 56 -0.71 -2.74 -7.23
N LEU A 57 -0.68 -3.82 -6.44
CA LEU A 57 0.01 -3.80 -5.16
C LEU A 57 0.71 -5.11 -4.86
N LYS A 58 1.53 -5.09 -3.82
CA LYS A 58 2.10 -6.29 -3.19
C LYS A 58 2.08 -6.12 -1.70
N VAL A 59 1.52 -7.10 -0.99
CA VAL A 59 1.67 -7.20 0.46
C VAL A 59 3.06 -7.75 0.75
N LEU A 60 3.92 -6.90 1.31
CA LEU A 60 5.32 -7.24 1.56
C LEU A 60 5.52 -7.94 2.91
N PHE A 61 4.69 -7.61 3.89
CA PHE A 61 4.77 -8.17 5.23
C PHE A 61 3.47 -7.92 6.00
N ALA A 62 3.01 -8.89 6.79
CA ALA A 62 1.93 -8.71 7.75
C ALA A 62 2.33 -9.32 9.10
N ASP A 63 2.04 -8.60 10.18
CA ASP A 63 2.20 -9.08 11.56
C ASP A 63 0.88 -8.87 12.30
N TYR A 64 0.18 -9.96 12.52
CA TYR A 64 -1.12 -9.98 13.18
C TYR A 64 -1.01 -9.86 14.71
N GLU A 65 0.15 -10.12 15.31
CA GLU A 65 0.35 -9.93 16.76
C GLU A 65 0.58 -8.45 17.08
N HIS A 66 1.28 -7.74 16.20
CA HIS A 66 1.53 -6.30 16.31
C HIS A 66 0.53 -5.44 15.50
N GLU A 67 -0.41 -6.10 14.82
CA GLU A 67 -1.55 -5.56 14.07
C GLU A 67 -1.13 -4.58 12.94
N TYR A 68 -0.06 -4.90 12.20
CA TYR A 68 0.40 -4.04 11.11
C TYR A 68 0.69 -4.78 9.80
N VAL A 69 0.56 -4.04 8.70
CA VAL A 69 0.89 -4.51 7.35
C VAL A 69 1.75 -3.49 6.61
N ILE A 70 2.61 -3.98 5.73
CA ILE A 70 3.39 -3.18 4.78
C ILE A 70 2.97 -3.57 3.36
N ILE A 71 2.47 -2.59 2.60
CA ILE A 71 1.96 -2.78 1.25
C ILE A 71 2.73 -1.84 0.33
N GLU A 72 3.26 -2.34 -0.77
CA GLU A 72 3.80 -1.48 -1.84
C GLU A 72 2.86 -1.42 -3.04
N PHE A 73 2.86 -0.28 -3.71
CA PHE A 73 1.98 0.00 -4.84
C PHE A 73 2.78 0.29 -6.10
N ILE A 74 2.18 0.03 -7.25
CA ILE A 74 2.68 0.44 -8.56
C ILE A 74 1.52 0.89 -9.45
N GLY A 75 1.71 2.03 -10.12
CA GLY A 75 0.79 2.50 -11.16
C GLY A 75 0.16 3.85 -10.90
N GLU A 76 -1.04 4.02 -11.44
CA GLU A 76 -1.84 5.23 -11.33
C GLU A 76 -2.89 4.98 -10.26
N TRP A 77 -2.97 5.83 -9.24
CA TRP A 77 -4.03 5.73 -8.25
C TRP A 77 -5.15 6.68 -8.65
N ASN A 78 -6.22 6.13 -9.22
CA ASN A 78 -7.26 6.86 -9.91
C ASN A 78 -8.65 6.63 -9.30
N ASP A 79 -8.95 7.42 -8.28
CA ASP A 79 -10.25 7.41 -7.62
C ASP A 79 -11.34 8.05 -8.51
N ALA A 80 -10.97 8.95 -9.42
CA ALA A 80 -11.90 9.68 -10.29
C ALA A 80 -12.61 8.83 -11.35
N ILE A 81 -11.93 7.79 -11.86
CA ILE A 81 -12.44 6.95 -12.96
C ILE A 81 -12.70 5.53 -12.49
N ASP A 82 -11.69 4.90 -11.89
CA ASP A 82 -11.72 3.48 -11.54
C ASP A 82 -12.20 3.24 -10.11
N ASN A 83 -12.27 4.31 -9.31
CA ASN A 83 -12.56 4.28 -7.88
C ASN A 83 -11.64 3.30 -7.15
N ASP A 84 -10.34 3.46 -7.38
CA ASP A 84 -9.30 2.58 -6.85
C ASP A 84 -9.35 2.47 -5.33
N ILE A 85 -9.60 3.56 -4.61
CA ILE A 85 -9.74 3.53 -3.15
C ILE A 85 -10.89 2.63 -2.68
N MET A 86 -12.05 2.64 -3.36
CA MET A 86 -13.16 1.75 -3.02
C MET A 86 -12.76 0.28 -3.20
N LEU A 87 -12.16 -0.04 -4.35
CA LEU A 87 -11.72 -1.40 -4.66
C LEU A 87 -10.64 -1.87 -3.66
N LEU A 88 -9.64 -1.02 -3.42
CA LEU A 88 -8.59 -1.27 -2.44
C LEU A 88 -9.20 -1.54 -1.06
N LYS A 89 -10.13 -0.69 -0.64
CA LYS A 89 -10.77 -0.83 0.67
C LYS A 89 -11.52 -2.17 0.77
N ARG A 90 -12.45 -2.43 -0.14
CA ARG A 90 -13.34 -3.59 -0.05
C ARG A 90 -12.64 -4.92 -0.28
N GLU A 91 -11.74 -4.98 -1.26
CA GLU A 91 -11.14 -6.24 -1.70
C GLU A 91 -9.84 -6.58 -0.94
N VAL A 92 -9.25 -5.62 -0.22
CA VAL A 92 -7.95 -5.83 0.45
C VAL A 92 -7.98 -5.35 1.90
N ILE A 93 -8.31 -4.09 2.14
CA ILE A 93 -8.16 -3.48 3.47
C ILE A 93 -9.18 -4.05 4.46
N ASP A 94 -10.46 -4.15 4.08
CA ASP A 94 -11.52 -4.67 4.96
C ASP A 94 -11.18 -6.09 5.41
N LEU A 95 -10.67 -6.94 4.51
CA LEU A 95 -10.23 -8.30 4.82
C LEU A 95 -9.05 -8.31 5.81
N MET A 96 -8.11 -7.39 5.67
CA MET A 96 -7.00 -7.26 6.62
C MET A 96 -7.45 -6.75 7.99
N ILE A 97 -8.40 -5.81 8.02
CA ILE A 97 -9.01 -5.31 9.26
C ILE A 97 -9.74 -6.43 10.00
N ASP A 98 -10.50 -7.26 9.27
CA ASP A 98 -11.19 -8.42 9.83
C ASP A 98 -10.23 -9.44 10.47
N GLU A 99 -9.00 -9.56 9.94
CA GLU A 99 -7.92 -10.37 10.51
C GLU A 99 -7.12 -9.65 11.63
N GLY A 100 -7.53 -8.45 12.01
CA GLY A 100 -7.02 -7.70 13.16
C GLY A 100 -5.95 -6.65 12.84
N ILE A 101 -5.67 -6.35 11.56
CA ILE A 101 -4.73 -5.30 11.18
C ILE A 101 -5.37 -3.92 11.37
N ASN A 102 -4.68 -3.01 12.07
CA ASN A 102 -5.14 -1.63 12.25
C ASN A 102 -4.04 -0.58 11.94
N LYS A 103 -2.81 -1.02 11.61
CA LYS A 103 -1.69 -0.14 11.25
C LYS A 103 -1.22 -0.42 9.84
N PHE A 104 -1.33 0.56 8.96
CA PHE A 104 -1.05 0.39 7.54
C PHE A 104 0.15 1.25 7.11
N ILE A 105 1.16 0.61 6.57
CA ILE A 105 2.32 1.27 5.96
C ILE A 105 2.21 1.11 4.44
N LEU A 106 1.94 2.21 3.75
CA LEU A 106 1.79 2.27 2.30
C LEU A 106 3.10 2.76 1.67
N ILE A 107 3.74 1.94 0.86
CA ILE A 107 4.95 2.31 0.11
C ILE A 107 4.52 2.81 -1.28
N GLY A 108 4.66 4.11 -1.50
CA GLY A 108 4.12 4.80 -2.69
C GLY A 108 5.14 5.27 -3.73
N GLU A 109 6.39 4.80 -3.66
CA GLU A 109 7.46 5.28 -4.57
C GLU A 109 7.22 4.99 -6.06
N ASN A 110 6.42 3.96 -6.36
CA ASN A 110 6.01 3.60 -7.71
C ASN A 110 4.57 4.01 -8.06
N ILE A 111 3.92 4.83 -7.21
CA ILE A 111 2.70 5.54 -7.60
C ILE A 111 3.11 6.74 -8.46
N LEU A 112 2.66 6.73 -9.71
CA LEU A 112 3.09 7.63 -10.75
C LEU A 112 2.25 8.91 -10.76
N ASN A 113 0.92 8.82 -10.68
CA ASN A 113 0.03 9.94 -10.41
C ASN A 113 -1.11 9.52 -9.49
N PHE A 114 -1.78 10.53 -8.94
CA PHE A 114 -3.00 10.39 -8.17
C PHE A 114 -4.09 11.26 -8.80
N HIS A 115 -5.29 10.70 -8.94
CA HIS A 115 -6.47 11.38 -9.45
C HIS A 115 -7.62 11.22 -8.46
N THR A 116 -7.88 12.29 -7.72
CA THR A 116 -8.84 12.29 -6.61
C THR A 116 -10.31 12.24 -7.05
N SER A 117 -11.17 11.72 -6.17
CA SER A 117 -12.63 11.81 -6.29
C SER A 117 -13.25 12.40 -5.00
N ASP A 118 -14.06 11.64 -4.26
CA ASP A 118 -14.46 11.94 -2.90
C ASP A 118 -13.54 11.24 -1.88
N ASP A 119 -13.63 11.65 -0.62
CA ASP A 119 -12.81 11.20 0.50
C ASP A 119 -13.49 10.09 1.35
N SER A 120 -14.70 9.68 0.99
CA SER A 120 -15.58 8.88 1.86
C SER A 120 -14.98 7.52 2.24
N TYR A 121 -14.28 6.86 1.33
CA TYR A 121 -13.63 5.58 1.60
C TYR A 121 -12.33 5.73 2.42
N TYR A 122 -11.67 6.88 2.36
CA TYR A 122 -10.53 7.18 3.25
C TYR A 122 -11.01 7.45 4.67
N GLU A 123 -12.11 8.20 4.80
CA GLU A 123 -12.78 8.43 6.09
C GLU A 123 -13.23 7.10 6.71
N GLU A 124 -13.94 6.27 5.95
CA GLU A 124 -14.41 4.97 6.43
C GLU A 124 -13.23 4.06 6.83
N TRP A 125 -12.15 3.99 6.04
CA TRP A 125 -10.94 3.25 6.42
C TRP A 125 -10.37 3.79 7.74
N PHE A 126 -10.23 5.10 7.88
CA PHE A 126 -9.68 5.71 9.09
C PHE A 126 -10.56 5.45 10.33
N GLU A 127 -11.88 5.47 10.18
CA GLU A 127 -12.83 5.17 11.27
C GLU A 127 -12.75 3.69 11.70
N ASP A 128 -12.68 2.77 10.74
CA ASP A 128 -12.68 1.32 11.00
C ASP A 128 -11.44 0.84 11.77
N ILE A 129 -10.30 1.52 11.61
CA ILE A 129 -9.04 1.14 12.28
C ILE A 129 -8.90 1.68 13.71
N GLY A 130 -9.84 2.54 14.17
CA GLY A 130 -9.88 3.04 15.54
C GLY A 130 -8.60 3.78 15.98
N ASP A 131 -7.93 3.26 17.01
CA ASP A 131 -6.64 3.81 17.52
C ASP A 131 -5.43 3.49 16.61
N GLY A 132 -5.68 2.82 15.48
CA GLY A 132 -4.74 2.52 14.43
C GLY A 132 -4.25 3.76 13.67
N TRP A 133 -3.50 3.52 12.59
CA TRP A 133 -3.02 4.61 11.74
C TRP A 133 -2.68 4.12 10.33
N ILE A 134 -2.71 5.06 9.39
CA ILE A 134 -2.24 4.87 8.02
C ILE A 134 -1.06 5.82 7.81
N ALA A 135 0.04 5.31 7.24
CA ALA A 135 1.21 6.11 6.92
C ALA A 135 1.72 5.81 5.52
N GLY A 136 1.97 6.87 4.75
CA GLY A 136 2.59 6.77 3.44
C GLY A 136 4.09 7.03 3.50
N VAL A 137 4.86 6.15 2.87
CA VAL A 137 6.33 6.16 2.80
C VAL A 137 6.78 6.24 1.35
N GLY A 138 7.73 7.15 1.07
CA GLY A 138 8.37 7.27 -0.24
C GLY A 138 7.47 7.76 -1.38
N PHE A 139 6.34 8.39 -1.10
CA PHE A 139 5.47 8.98 -2.13
C PHE A 139 6.17 10.13 -2.86
N ARG A 140 5.85 10.29 -4.15
CA ARG A 140 6.36 11.40 -4.96
C ARG A 140 5.76 12.72 -4.49
N ASP A 141 6.55 13.80 -4.53
CA ASP A 141 6.13 15.11 -4.02
C ASP A 141 4.81 15.60 -4.63
N HIS A 142 4.60 15.36 -5.94
CA HIS A 142 3.37 15.76 -6.61
C HIS A 142 2.16 14.91 -6.18
N VAL A 143 2.35 13.62 -5.91
CA VAL A 143 1.29 12.74 -5.37
C VAL A 143 0.91 13.18 -3.96
N ILE A 144 1.90 13.52 -3.12
CA ILE A 144 1.65 14.06 -1.77
C ILE A 144 0.88 15.39 -1.87
N ALA A 145 1.24 16.25 -2.83
CA ALA A 145 0.52 17.51 -3.03
C ALA A 145 -0.94 17.28 -3.40
N GLU A 146 -1.23 16.36 -4.33
CA GLU A 146 -2.59 16.02 -4.73
C GLU A 146 -3.41 15.40 -3.57
N PHE A 147 -2.81 14.54 -2.74
CA PHE A 147 -3.47 14.03 -1.54
C PHE A 147 -3.85 15.15 -0.57
N LYS A 148 -2.95 16.13 -0.36
CA LYS A 148 -3.20 17.29 0.50
C LYS A 148 -4.26 18.23 -0.06
N ASP A 149 -4.21 18.50 -1.36
CA ASP A 149 -5.19 19.35 -2.04
C ASP A 149 -6.60 18.72 -2.04
N SER A 150 -6.67 17.41 -1.77
CA SER A 150 -7.91 16.62 -1.65
C SER A 150 -8.30 16.31 -0.20
N ASP A 151 -7.66 16.92 0.79
CA ASP A 151 -7.93 16.68 2.22
C ASP A 151 -7.71 15.20 2.65
N ILE A 152 -6.97 14.39 1.87
CA ILE A 152 -6.70 12.98 2.23
C ILE A 152 -5.60 12.86 3.29
N ASP A 153 -4.78 13.90 3.47
CA ASP A 153 -3.75 13.94 4.51
C ASP A 153 -4.32 14.05 5.93
N TYR A 154 -5.63 14.27 6.10
CA TYR A 154 -6.33 14.07 7.38
C TYR A 154 -6.39 12.59 7.80
N PHE A 155 -6.42 11.66 6.85
CA PHE A 155 -6.56 10.22 7.09
C PHE A 155 -5.22 9.48 6.99
N ILE A 156 -4.33 9.95 6.11
CA ILE A 156 -3.03 9.32 5.83
C ILE A 156 -1.88 10.21 6.30
N ASN A 157 -1.05 9.68 7.18
CA ASN A 157 0.17 10.35 7.62
C ASN A 157 1.22 10.37 6.49
N LEU A 158 1.43 11.55 5.88
CA LEU A 158 2.33 11.72 4.74
C LEU A 158 3.50 12.68 5.03
N GLY A 159 4.56 12.57 4.23
CA GLY A 159 5.64 13.55 4.14
C GLY A 159 6.66 13.57 5.29
N GLY A 160 7.60 14.50 5.22
CA GLY A 160 8.69 14.64 6.19
C GLY A 160 9.57 13.39 6.23
N ALA A 161 9.99 12.97 7.43
CA ALA A 161 10.85 11.81 7.62
C ALA A 161 10.26 10.48 7.11
N LEU A 162 8.93 10.39 6.96
CA LEU A 162 8.30 9.23 6.34
C LEU A 162 8.66 9.13 4.85
N ASN A 163 8.83 10.27 4.16
CA ASN A 163 9.18 10.27 2.75
C ASN A 163 10.66 9.96 2.51
N ASP A 164 11.52 10.37 3.45
CA ASP A 164 12.97 10.20 3.37
C ASP A 164 13.45 8.83 3.90
N LEU A 165 12.53 7.97 4.37
CA LEU A 165 12.87 6.68 4.95
C LEU A 165 13.44 5.73 3.89
N ASN A 166 14.71 5.36 4.03
CA ASN A 166 15.37 4.37 3.18
C ASN A 166 14.99 2.92 3.58
N TRP A 167 13.70 2.61 3.41
CA TRP A 167 13.07 1.36 3.86
C TRP A 167 13.69 0.11 3.23
N ARG A 168 14.20 0.19 1.99
CA ARG A 168 14.79 -0.96 1.25
C ARG A 168 16.08 -1.53 1.88
N THR A 169 16.68 -0.80 2.82
CA THR A 169 17.87 -1.23 3.59
C THR A 169 17.54 -1.84 4.94
N LEU A 170 16.26 -1.84 5.31
CA LEU A 170 15.75 -2.29 6.60
C LEU A 170 14.99 -3.62 6.42
N ASN A 171 14.86 -4.37 7.51
CA ASN A 171 13.89 -5.47 7.57
C ASN A 171 12.48 -4.93 7.93
N PRO A 172 11.40 -5.71 7.76
CA PRO A 172 10.02 -5.24 7.97
C PRO A 172 9.79 -4.64 9.37
N VAL A 173 10.31 -5.30 10.40
CA VAL A 173 10.16 -4.89 11.80
C VAL A 173 10.84 -3.53 12.04
N GLN A 174 12.03 -3.33 11.47
CA GLN A 174 12.72 -2.03 11.53
C GLN A 174 11.94 -0.93 10.83
N VAL A 175 11.35 -1.20 9.65
CA VAL A 175 10.49 -0.23 8.95
C VAL A 175 9.32 0.17 9.85
N TYR A 176 8.61 -0.80 10.44
CA TYR A 176 7.51 -0.53 11.36
C TYR A 176 7.93 0.36 12.53
N HIS A 177 9.06 0.06 13.19
CA HIS A 177 9.52 0.87 14.32
C HIS A 177 9.83 2.32 13.94
N HIS A 178 10.51 2.54 12.80
CA HIS A 178 10.81 3.89 12.33
C HIS A 178 9.53 4.67 12.01
N VAL A 179 8.57 4.05 11.30
CA VAL A 179 7.29 4.69 10.96
C VAL A 179 6.50 5.02 12.22
N LYS A 180 6.39 4.06 13.15
CA LYS A 180 5.68 4.25 14.43
C LYS A 180 6.24 5.42 15.23
N GLU A 181 7.56 5.54 15.34
CA GLU A 181 8.20 6.67 16.03
C GLU A 181 7.81 8.02 15.38
N GLN A 182 7.78 8.10 14.05
CA GLN A 182 7.38 9.32 13.36
C GLN A 182 5.92 9.69 13.61
N ILE A 183 5.03 8.71 13.68
CA ILE A 183 3.61 8.94 13.97
C ILE A 183 3.42 9.42 15.41
N GLN A 184 4.12 8.81 16.36
CA GLN A 184 4.06 9.21 17.77
C GLN A 184 4.51 10.66 17.98
N LEU A 185 5.53 11.12 17.25
CA LEU A 185 6.01 12.51 17.32
C LEU A 185 4.99 13.53 16.80
N ARG A 186 4.04 13.14 15.95
CA ARG A 186 2.99 14.03 15.43
C ARG A 186 1.81 14.21 16.40
N LEU A 187 1.65 13.28 17.33
CA LEU A 187 0.60 13.30 18.35
C LEU A 187 1.00 14.07 19.62
N THR A 188 2.26 14.51 19.73
CA THR A 188 2.85 15.23 20.87
C THR A 188 3.19 16.67 20.52
#